data_AF-A0A368FPH4-F1
#
_entry.id   AF-A0A368FPH4-F1
#
_cell.length_a   1.000
_cell.length_b   1.000
_cell.length_c   1.000
_cell.angle_alpha   90.00
_cell.angle_beta   90.00
_cell.angle_gamma   90.00
#
_symmetry.space_group_name_H-M   'P 1'
#
loop_
_entity.id
_entity.type
_entity.pdbx_description
1 polymer ?
#
loop_
_entity_poly.entity_id
_entity_poly.type
_entity_poly.pdbx_seq_one_letter_code
_entity_poly.pdbx_strand_id
1 'polypeptide(L)'
;MMRVNNLDELCLSAEEEGEFDPAYLSRFCSVCNREAPIRSHHCPICKICVLRKDHHCFITGACVGLGNQRYFIIFLFWACVGLLLGARYTIVYLYQTSTAGLVAAGGFFGMQIYYTCYGYTMYEYHSSVRDAFDGDGTNIGERFRLIFGRHWALNFLFPQFWNAQVLTTQIATNLFRVRSKQL
;
A
#
# COMPACT_ATOMS: atom_id res chain seq x y z
N MET A 1 -8.52 5.14 -38.56
CA MET A 1 -8.18 6.30 -39.40
C MET A 1 -9.46 6.76 -40.08
N MET A 2 -10.16 7.73 -39.50
CA MET A 2 -11.42 8.22 -40.06
C MET A 2 -11.06 9.10 -41.25
N ARG A 3 -11.30 8.63 -42.48
CA ARG A 3 -11.16 9.49 -43.67
C ARG A 3 -12.24 10.55 -43.55
N VAL A 4 -11.84 11.79 -43.31
CA VAL A 4 -12.70 12.95 -43.50
C VAL A 4 -12.79 13.11 -45.01
N ASN A 5 -13.78 12.46 -45.62
CA ASN A 5 -13.80 12.27 -47.06
C ASN A 5 -14.05 13.56 -47.84
N ASN A 6 -14.47 14.66 -47.22
CA ASN A 6 -14.66 15.91 -47.95
C ASN A 6 -14.69 17.12 -46.99
N LEU A 7 -13.51 17.58 -46.54
CA LEU A 7 -13.40 18.97 -46.08
C LEU A 7 -13.81 19.93 -47.20
N ASP A 8 -13.55 19.53 -48.45
CA ASP A 8 -13.88 20.26 -49.65
C ASP A 8 -15.41 20.39 -49.84
N GLU A 9 -16.22 19.32 -49.69
CA GLU A 9 -17.71 19.45 -49.72
C GLU A 9 -18.25 20.31 -48.59
N LEU A 10 -17.66 20.27 -47.39
CA LEU A 10 -18.10 21.09 -46.26
C LEU A 10 -17.79 22.58 -46.46
N CYS A 11 -16.68 22.88 -47.14
CA CYS A 11 -16.37 24.25 -47.57
C CYS A 11 -17.29 24.68 -48.71
N LEU A 12 -17.53 23.80 -49.70
CA LEU A 12 -18.44 24.05 -50.82
C LEU A 12 -19.88 24.31 -50.36
N SER A 13 -20.37 23.55 -49.37
CA SER A 13 -21.71 23.80 -48.79
C SER A 13 -21.80 25.10 -48.01
N ALA A 14 -20.69 25.54 -47.39
CA ALA A 14 -20.63 26.82 -46.68
C ALA A 14 -20.53 28.02 -47.63
N GLU A 15 -19.91 27.83 -48.80
CA GLU A 15 -19.90 28.82 -49.88
C GLU A 15 -21.27 28.97 -50.57
N GLU A 16 -22.03 27.88 -50.73
CA GLU A 16 -23.38 27.90 -51.32
C GLU A 16 -24.42 28.67 -50.48
N GLU A 17 -24.25 28.76 -49.16
CA GLU A 17 -25.16 29.53 -48.27
C GLU A 17 -24.91 31.06 -48.29
N GLY A 18 -23.91 31.56 -49.04
CA GLY A 18 -23.81 32.98 -49.42
C GLY A 18 -23.52 34.00 -48.32
N GLU A 19 -23.25 33.58 -47.07
CA GLU A 19 -23.02 34.51 -45.94
C GLU A 19 -21.71 34.27 -45.16
N PHE A 20 -20.83 33.37 -45.62
CA PHE A 20 -19.61 33.00 -44.87
C PHE A 20 -18.32 33.20 -45.67
N ASP A 21 -17.39 34.02 -45.16
CA ASP A 21 -16.03 34.17 -45.70
C ASP A 21 -15.24 32.86 -45.52
N PRO A 22 -14.87 32.13 -46.59
CA PRO A 22 -14.13 30.87 -46.49
C PRO A 22 -12.76 31.02 -45.81
N ALA A 23 -12.19 32.23 -45.76
CA ALA A 23 -10.97 32.52 -45.00
C ALA A 23 -11.14 32.32 -43.48
N TYR A 24 -12.38 32.25 -42.98
CA TYR A 24 -12.67 32.00 -41.56
C TYR A 24 -12.73 30.50 -41.22
N LEU A 25 -12.75 29.60 -42.22
CA LEU A 25 -12.81 28.13 -42.01
C LEU A 25 -11.42 27.49 -41.84
N SER A 26 -10.39 28.08 -42.45
CA SER A 26 -9.02 27.56 -42.43
C SER A 26 -8.05 28.60 -41.88
N ARG A 27 -6.90 28.14 -41.41
CA ARG A 27 -5.77 28.97 -41.00
C ARG A 27 -4.49 28.36 -41.55
N PHE A 28 -3.58 29.19 -42.04
CA PHE A 28 -2.28 28.71 -42.48
C PHE A 28 -1.38 28.40 -41.29
N CYS A 29 -0.81 27.20 -41.26
CA CYS A 29 0.21 26.83 -40.28
C CYS A 29 1.59 27.00 -40.91
N SER A 30 2.35 28.00 -40.47
CA SER A 30 3.71 28.27 -40.96
C SER A 30 4.68 27.11 -40.71
N VAL A 31 4.56 26.42 -39.57
CA VAL A 31 5.46 25.30 -39.21
C VAL A 31 5.24 24.06 -40.09
N CYS A 32 3.98 23.77 -40.45
CA CYS A 32 3.66 22.65 -41.34
C CYS A 32 3.58 23.04 -42.82
N ASN A 33 3.70 24.34 -43.13
CA ASN A 33 3.55 24.92 -44.46
C ASN A 33 2.28 24.44 -45.20
N ARG A 34 1.13 24.47 -44.50
CA ARG A 34 -0.16 24.04 -45.05
C ARG A 34 -1.32 24.78 -44.41
N GLU A 35 -2.42 24.89 -45.15
CA GLU A 35 -3.70 25.25 -44.55
C GLU A 35 -4.22 24.11 -43.66
N ALA A 36 -4.76 24.50 -42.51
CA ALA A 36 -5.37 23.62 -41.55
C ALA A 36 -6.72 24.21 -41.12
N PRO A 37 -7.75 23.41 -40.85
CA PRO A 37 -9.02 23.91 -40.34
C PRO A 37 -8.82 24.78 -39.10
N ILE A 38 -9.65 25.80 -38.88
CA ILE A 38 -9.46 26.79 -37.81
C ILE A 38 -9.31 26.19 -36.40
N ARG A 39 -9.95 25.04 -36.16
CA ARG A 39 -9.88 24.25 -34.91
C ARG A 39 -8.69 23.29 -34.83
N SER A 40 -7.78 23.33 -35.79
CA SER A 40 -6.56 22.52 -35.80
C SER A 40 -5.42 23.30 -35.19
N HIS A 41 -4.62 22.66 -34.34
CA HIS A 41 -3.48 23.30 -33.70
C HIS A 41 -2.21 22.46 -33.89
N HIS A 42 -1.11 23.12 -34.23
CA HIS A 42 0.20 22.47 -34.34
C HIS A 42 0.67 22.03 -32.95
N CYS A 43 1.09 20.78 -32.82
CA CYS A 43 1.78 20.29 -31.64
C CYS A 43 3.29 20.28 -31.91
N PRO A 44 4.11 21.05 -31.18
CA PRO A 44 5.56 21.07 -31.38
C PRO A 44 6.24 19.72 -31.11
N ILE A 45 5.65 18.91 -30.22
CA ILE A 45 6.19 17.60 -29.82
C ILE A 45 5.91 16.57 -30.92
N CYS A 46 4.65 16.44 -31.34
CA CYS A 46 4.27 15.51 -32.41
C CYS A 46 4.63 16.03 -33.81
N LYS A 47 4.98 17.30 -33.96
CA LYS A 47 5.32 17.99 -35.22
C LYS A 47 4.23 17.89 -36.29
N ILE A 48 2.96 17.88 -35.86
CA ILE A 48 1.79 17.79 -36.74
C ILE A 48 0.69 18.76 -36.27
N CYS A 49 -0.14 19.22 -37.21
CA CYS A 49 -1.41 19.87 -36.90
C CYS A 49 -2.45 18.82 -36.56
N VAL A 50 -3.02 18.91 -35.35
CA VAL A 50 -4.06 17.98 -34.87
C VAL A 50 -5.42 18.67 -34.95
N LEU A 51 -6.37 18.04 -35.64
CA LEU A 51 -7.74 18.54 -35.77
C LEU A 51 -8.49 18.43 -34.45
N ARG A 52 -9.16 19.52 -34.04
CA ARG A 52 -9.81 19.68 -32.73
C ARG A 52 -8.86 19.22 -31.61
N LYS A 53 -7.61 19.69 -31.68
CA LYS A 53 -6.58 19.35 -30.68
C LYS A 53 -7.08 19.75 -29.30
N ASP A 54 -7.03 18.80 -28.39
CA ASP A 54 -7.18 19.02 -26.97
C ASP A 54 -5.78 19.34 -26.41
N HIS A 55 -4.99 18.31 -26.09
CA HIS A 55 -3.64 18.47 -25.54
C HIS A 55 -2.68 17.40 -26.06
N HIS A 56 -1.37 17.59 -25.84
CA HIS A 56 -0.40 16.51 -25.93
C HIS A 56 -0.35 15.83 -24.55
N CYS A 57 -0.82 14.59 -24.47
CA CYS A 57 -0.86 13.88 -23.20
C CYS A 57 0.47 13.16 -22.98
N PHE A 58 1.18 13.53 -21.91
CA PHE A 58 2.44 12.89 -21.55
C PHE A 58 2.26 11.42 -21.15
N ILE A 59 1.09 11.08 -20.57
CA ILE A 59 0.78 9.72 -20.11
C ILE A 59 0.64 8.76 -21.29
N THR A 60 -0.10 9.17 -22.33
CA THR A 60 -0.30 8.34 -23.53
C THR A 60 0.80 8.52 -24.57
N GLY A 61 1.70 9.49 -24.38
CA GLY A 61 2.75 9.84 -25.33
C GLY A 61 2.23 10.37 -26.66
N ALA A 62 0.96 10.81 -26.72
CA ALA A 62 0.28 11.18 -27.95
C ALA A 62 -0.62 12.42 -27.79
N CYS A 63 -0.86 13.11 -28.89
CA CYS A 63 -1.90 14.13 -28.92
C CYS A 63 -3.29 13.53 -28.81
N VAL A 64 -4.10 14.13 -27.93
CA VAL A 64 -5.55 13.92 -27.87
C VAL A 64 -6.21 14.95 -28.76
N GLY A 65 -7.09 14.49 -29.64
CA GLY A 65 -7.87 15.32 -30.56
C GLY A 65 -9.03 14.53 -31.15
N LEU A 66 -9.61 15.01 -32.24
CA LEU A 66 -10.85 14.42 -32.78
C LEU A 66 -10.75 12.90 -33.02
N GLY A 67 -9.61 12.43 -33.53
CA GLY A 67 -9.42 11.02 -33.92
C GLY A 67 -9.35 10.03 -32.75
N ASN A 68 -9.10 10.50 -31.51
CA ASN A 68 -8.88 9.62 -30.37
C ASN A 68 -9.47 10.10 -29.04
N GLN A 69 -10.13 11.25 -28.98
CA GLN A 69 -10.72 11.79 -27.75
C GLN A 69 -11.68 10.80 -27.06
N ARG A 70 -12.46 10.03 -27.84
CA ARG A 70 -13.35 8.99 -27.29
C ARG A 70 -12.59 7.91 -26.50
N TYR A 71 -11.42 7.49 -26.99
CA TYR A 71 -10.61 6.47 -26.34
C TYR A 71 -9.94 7.03 -25.09
N PHE A 72 -9.54 8.29 -25.12
CA PHE A 72 -9.00 8.97 -23.96
C PHE A 72 -10.02 9.08 -22.81
N ILE A 73 -11.28 9.41 -23.12
CA ILE A 73 -12.36 9.45 -22.11
C ILE A 73 -12.61 8.05 -21.52
N ILE A 74 -12.70 7.01 -22.36
CA ILE A 74 -12.88 5.63 -21.89
C ILE A 74 -11.68 5.17 -21.05
N PHE A 75 -10.46 5.54 -21.44
CA PHE A 75 -9.24 5.29 -20.66
C PHE A 75 -9.34 5.91 -19.27
N LEU A 76 -9.73 7.19 -19.16
CA LEU A 76 -9.89 7.86 -17.86
C LEU A 76 -10.95 7.18 -16.99
N PHE A 77 -12.08 6.78 -17.57
CA PHE A 77 -13.12 6.05 -16.84
C PHE A 77 -12.58 4.74 -16.24
N TRP A 78 -11.92 3.91 -17.05
CA TRP A 78 -11.35 2.65 -16.56
C TRP A 78 -10.20 2.85 -15.58
N ALA A 79 -9.41 3.92 -15.74
CA ALA A 79 -8.39 4.29 -14.75
C ALA A 79 -9.03 4.60 -13.38
N CYS A 80 -10.13 5.37 -13.35
CA CYS A 80 -10.87 5.63 -12.12
C CYS A 80 -11.43 4.35 -11.49
N VAL A 81 -12.04 3.47 -12.29
CA VAL A 81 -12.56 2.17 -11.80
C VAL A 81 -11.43 1.32 -11.23
N GLY A 82 -10.30 1.22 -11.94
CA GLY A 82 -9.14 0.46 -11.50
C GLY A 82 -8.56 0.98 -10.20
N LEU A 83 -8.45 2.30 -10.04
CA LEU A 83 -7.99 2.94 -8.80
C LEU A 83 -8.93 2.66 -7.62
N LEU A 84 -10.25 2.73 -7.82
CA LEU A 84 -11.24 2.44 -6.78
C LEU A 84 -11.19 0.98 -6.33
N LEU A 85 -11.12 0.04 -7.28
CA LEU A 85 -10.98 -1.38 -6.98
C LEU A 85 -9.67 -1.65 -6.26
N GLY A 86 -8.55 -1.13 -6.77
CA GLY A 86 -7.23 -1.27 -6.15
C GLY A 86 -7.18 -0.72 -4.72
N ALA A 87 -7.76 0.46 -4.48
CA ALA A 87 -7.87 1.03 -3.15
C ALA A 87 -8.69 0.14 -2.20
N ARG A 88 -9.85 -0.35 -2.66
CA ARG A 88 -10.69 -1.28 -1.88
C ARG A 88 -9.91 -2.55 -1.50
N TYR A 89 -9.26 -3.20 -2.47
CA TYR A 89 -8.49 -4.43 -2.20
C TYR A 89 -7.35 -4.18 -1.22
N THR A 90 -6.62 -3.07 -1.40
CA THR A 90 -5.52 -2.69 -0.51
C THR A 90 -6.00 -2.46 0.92
N ILE A 91 -7.11 -1.72 1.10
CA ILE A 91 -7.68 -1.46 2.43
C ILE A 91 -8.12 -2.76 3.11
N VAL A 92 -8.84 -3.63 2.39
CA VAL A 92 -9.30 -4.91 2.94
C VAL A 92 -8.11 -5.79 3.33
N TYR A 93 -7.09 -5.87 2.48
CA TYR A 93 -5.88 -6.65 2.75
C TYR A 93 -5.11 -6.13 3.98
N LEU A 94 -4.93 -4.81 4.08
CA LEU A 94 -4.28 -4.17 5.22
C LEU A 94 -5.07 -4.44 6.51
N TYR A 95 -6.39 -4.33 6.48
CA TYR A 95 -7.25 -4.61 7.63
C TYR A 95 -7.16 -6.07 8.07
N GLN A 96 -7.24 -7.03 7.13
CA GLN A 96 -7.14 -8.46 7.43
C GLN A 96 -5.76 -8.81 8.02
N THR A 97 -4.69 -8.33 7.40
CA THR A 97 -3.32 -8.60 7.86
C THR A 97 -3.08 -7.98 9.24
N SER A 98 -3.56 -6.76 9.47
CA SER A 98 -3.43 -6.08 10.77
C SER A 98 -4.21 -6.79 11.87
N THR A 99 -5.44 -7.19 11.60
CA THR A 99 -6.28 -7.92 12.58
C THR A 99 -5.71 -9.30 12.88
N ALA A 100 -5.27 -10.06 11.87
CA ALA A 100 -4.60 -11.35 12.07
C ALA A 100 -3.29 -11.19 12.87
N GLY A 101 -2.48 -10.17 12.55
CA GLY A 101 -1.27 -9.83 13.28
C GLY A 101 -1.54 -9.50 14.74
N LEU A 102 -2.56 -8.70 15.03
CA LEU A 102 -2.96 -8.35 16.41
C LEU A 102 -3.47 -9.56 17.19
N VAL A 103 -4.29 -10.42 16.57
CA VAL A 103 -4.79 -11.64 17.21
C VAL A 103 -3.64 -12.59 17.53
N ALA A 104 -2.72 -12.81 16.58
CA ALA A 104 -1.56 -13.65 16.81
C ALA A 104 -0.65 -13.08 17.89
N ALA A 105 -0.26 -11.80 17.79
CA ALA A 105 0.60 -11.14 18.77
C ALA A 105 -0.04 -11.11 20.17
N GLY A 106 -1.32 -10.79 20.27
CA GLY A 106 -2.07 -10.82 21.52
C GLY A 106 -2.16 -12.22 22.12
N GLY A 107 -2.39 -13.24 21.28
CA GLY A 107 -2.41 -14.64 21.69
C GLY A 107 -1.05 -15.10 22.25
N PHE A 108 0.04 -14.87 21.51
CA PHE A 108 1.39 -15.19 21.97
C PHE A 108 1.76 -14.42 23.23
N PHE A 109 1.47 -13.12 23.30
CA PHE A 109 1.72 -12.31 24.47
C PHE A 109 0.95 -12.84 25.70
N GLY A 110 -0.36 -13.06 25.57
CA GLY A 110 -1.18 -13.61 26.66
C GLY A 110 -0.68 -14.98 27.14
N MET A 111 -0.27 -15.84 26.22
CA MET A 111 0.33 -17.14 26.52
C MET A 111 1.66 -17.01 27.28
N GLN A 112 2.54 -16.09 26.87
CA GLN A 112 3.82 -15.85 27.57
C GLN A 112 3.64 -15.23 28.96
N ILE A 113 2.67 -14.31 29.12
CA ILE A 113 2.28 -13.78 30.43
C ILE A 113 1.72 -14.90 31.30
N TYR A 114 0.86 -15.76 30.75
CA TYR A 114 0.32 -16.92 31.47
C TYR A 114 1.45 -17.81 32.00
N TYR A 115 2.40 -18.24 31.15
CA TYR A 115 3.51 -19.09 31.60
C TYR A 115 4.38 -18.41 32.66
N THR A 116 4.71 -17.13 32.46
CA THR A 116 5.46 -16.34 33.45
C THR A 116 4.71 -16.26 34.78
N CYS A 117 3.39 -16.03 34.75
CA CYS A 117 2.54 -15.99 35.93
C CYS A 117 2.50 -17.31 36.69
N TYR A 118 2.67 -18.46 36.01
CA TYR A 118 2.72 -19.78 36.65
C TYR A 118 4.14 -20.24 37.01
N GLY A 119 5.17 -19.50 36.60
CA GLY A 119 6.57 -19.82 36.88
C GLY A 119 7.14 -20.92 35.98
N TYR A 120 6.63 -21.05 34.74
CA TYR A 120 7.17 -21.99 33.76
C TYR A 120 7.59 -21.25 32.49
N THR A 121 8.51 -21.84 31.74
CA THR A 121 8.69 -21.52 30.33
C THR A 121 7.66 -22.28 29.49
N MET A 122 7.37 -21.79 28.27
CA MET A 122 6.52 -22.50 27.31
C MET A 122 7.01 -23.94 27.06
N TYR A 123 8.34 -24.13 26.98
CA TYR A 123 8.95 -25.43 26.72
C TYR A 123 8.69 -26.40 27.87
N GLU A 124 8.92 -25.98 29.12
CA GLU A 124 8.66 -26.81 30.30
C GLU A 124 7.18 -27.16 30.39
N TYR A 125 6.29 -26.19 30.18
CA TYR A 125 4.85 -26.41 30.33
C TYR A 125 4.27 -27.46 29.37
N HIS A 126 4.84 -27.59 28.16
CA HIS A 126 4.39 -28.51 27.11
C HIS A 126 5.27 -29.73 26.90
N SER A 127 6.35 -29.88 27.67
CA SER A 127 7.23 -31.04 27.59
C SER A 127 6.97 -32.00 28.74
N SER A 128 7.47 -33.23 28.60
CA SER A 128 7.41 -34.25 29.63
C SER A 128 8.22 -33.91 30.89
N VAL A 129 8.98 -32.81 30.88
CA VAL A 129 9.76 -32.37 32.05
C VAL A 129 8.95 -31.51 33.01
N ARG A 130 7.70 -31.12 32.67
CA ARG A 130 6.85 -30.30 33.55
C ARG A 130 6.74 -30.89 34.95
N ASP A 131 6.48 -32.19 35.05
CA ASP A 131 6.30 -32.88 36.34
C ASP A 131 7.61 -33.07 37.10
N ALA A 132 8.76 -32.74 36.50
CA ALA A 132 10.07 -32.84 37.13
C ALA A 132 10.45 -31.59 37.94
N PHE A 133 9.75 -30.47 37.76
CA PHE A 133 10.07 -29.19 38.39
C PHE A 133 8.83 -28.52 38.98
N ASP A 134 8.99 -27.92 40.14
CA ASP A 134 8.01 -26.96 40.67
C ASP A 134 8.22 -25.62 39.97
N GLY A 135 7.14 -24.95 39.55
CA GLY A 135 7.22 -23.64 38.90
C GLY A 135 7.98 -22.61 39.75
N ASP A 136 8.74 -21.74 39.08
CA ASP A 136 9.60 -20.74 39.70
C ASP A 136 8.83 -19.72 40.53
N GLY A 137 9.42 -19.31 41.66
CA GLY A 137 8.93 -18.22 42.51
C GLY A 137 7.65 -18.54 43.28
N THR A 138 7.50 -17.90 44.44
CA THR A 138 6.35 -18.11 45.34
C THR A 138 5.15 -17.23 44.98
N ASN A 139 5.43 -16.11 44.33
CA ASN A 139 4.44 -15.10 43.98
C ASN A 139 4.76 -14.47 42.62
N ILE A 140 3.76 -13.81 42.04
CA ILE A 140 3.85 -13.16 40.72
C ILE A 140 4.98 -12.12 40.69
N GLY A 141 5.17 -11.37 41.78
CA GLY A 141 6.22 -10.35 41.84
C GLY A 141 7.63 -10.92 41.74
N GLU A 142 7.90 -12.10 42.29
CA GLU A 142 9.20 -12.80 42.13
C GLU A 142 9.40 -13.28 40.69
N ARG A 143 8.36 -13.90 40.11
CA ARG A 143 8.36 -14.38 38.72
C ARG A 143 8.63 -13.24 37.73
N PHE A 144 8.01 -12.09 37.93
CA PHE A 144 8.21 -10.94 37.06
C PHE A 144 9.58 -10.28 37.26
N ARG A 145 10.14 -10.29 38.48
CA ARG A 145 11.50 -9.80 38.71
C ARG A 145 12.59 -10.75 38.18
N LEU A 146 12.28 -12.04 38.09
CA LEU A 146 13.13 -13.02 37.42
C LEU A 146 13.26 -12.70 35.93
N ILE A 147 12.17 -12.29 35.27
CA ILE A 147 12.18 -12.00 33.82
C ILE A 147 12.58 -10.55 33.51
N PHE A 148 11.96 -9.58 34.19
CA PHE A 148 12.08 -8.15 33.87
C PHE A 148 13.00 -7.39 34.85
N GLY A 149 13.63 -8.04 35.83
CA GLY A 149 14.56 -7.38 36.76
C GLY A 149 13.90 -6.63 37.92
N ARG A 150 14.71 -5.90 38.72
CA ARG A 150 14.26 -5.32 40.01
C ARG A 150 13.07 -4.37 39.86
N HIS A 151 13.06 -3.57 38.81
CA HIS A 151 12.01 -2.60 38.47
C HIS A 151 11.10 -3.14 37.37
N TRP A 152 10.58 -4.36 37.58
CA TRP A 152 9.88 -5.15 36.56
C TRP A 152 8.76 -4.39 35.84
N ALA A 153 7.97 -3.56 36.55
CA ALA A 153 6.85 -2.84 35.94
C ALA A 153 7.30 -1.78 34.94
N LEU A 154 8.42 -1.11 35.21
CA LEU A 154 9.02 -0.15 34.27
C LEU A 154 9.65 -0.90 33.08
N ASN A 155 10.37 -1.98 33.37
CA ASN A 155 11.05 -2.78 32.35
C ASN A 155 10.10 -3.55 31.43
N PHE A 156 8.87 -3.80 31.87
CA PHE A 156 7.80 -4.35 31.05
C PHE A 156 7.40 -3.42 29.91
N LEU A 157 7.37 -2.11 30.17
CA LEU A 157 7.03 -1.09 29.19
C LEU A 157 8.26 -0.60 28.42
N PHE A 158 9.40 -0.48 29.12
CA PHE A 158 10.65 0.07 28.60
C PHE A 158 11.82 -0.80 29.06
N PRO A 159 12.26 -1.78 28.25
CA PRO A 159 13.28 -2.74 28.66
C PRO A 159 14.64 -2.05 28.90
N GLN A 160 14.97 -1.80 30.17
CA GLN A 160 16.27 -1.27 30.59
C GLN A 160 17.28 -2.42 30.65
N PHE A 161 18.06 -2.60 29.59
CA PHE A 161 19.02 -3.73 29.48
C PHE A 161 20.11 -3.74 30.57
N TRP A 162 20.35 -2.60 31.24
CA TRP A 162 21.28 -2.48 32.37
C TRP A 162 20.68 -2.93 33.71
N ASN A 163 19.39 -3.26 33.76
CA ASN A 163 18.72 -3.74 34.97
C ASN A 163 18.64 -5.27 34.94
N ALA A 164 19.51 -5.91 35.72
CA ALA A 164 19.62 -7.36 35.75
C ALA A 164 18.39 -8.06 36.37
N GLN A 165 18.19 -9.30 35.95
CA GLN A 165 17.22 -10.23 36.51
C GLN A 165 17.49 -10.49 38.00
N VAL A 166 16.43 -10.62 38.79
CA VAL A 166 16.56 -10.93 40.22
C VAL A 166 16.32 -12.42 40.42
N LEU A 167 17.39 -13.13 40.75
CA LEU A 167 17.34 -14.55 41.08
C LEU A 167 17.26 -14.71 42.61
N THR A 168 16.12 -15.18 43.12
CA THR A 168 16.00 -15.53 44.55
C THR A 168 16.69 -16.87 44.82
N THR A 169 17.08 -17.11 46.07
CA THR A 169 17.71 -18.37 46.48
C THR A 169 16.83 -19.58 46.17
N GLN A 170 15.52 -19.46 46.33
CA GLN A 170 14.57 -20.52 45.98
C GLN A 170 14.53 -20.80 44.47
N ILE A 171 14.42 -19.76 43.64
CA ILE A 171 14.42 -19.91 42.17
C ILE A 171 15.76 -20.50 41.72
N ALA A 172 16.89 -20.01 42.26
CA ALA A 172 18.21 -20.58 41.99
C ALA A 172 18.26 -22.08 42.34
N THR A 173 17.68 -22.45 43.49
CA THR A 173 17.65 -23.85 43.92
C THR A 173 16.82 -24.71 42.98
N ASN A 174 15.68 -24.21 42.48
CA ASN A 174 14.85 -24.92 41.50
C ASN A 174 15.55 -25.07 40.14
N LEU A 175 16.14 -24.00 39.62
CA LEU A 175 16.86 -24.00 38.33
C LEU A 175 18.09 -24.91 38.33
N PHE A 176 18.87 -24.86 39.42
CA PHE A 176 20.08 -25.66 39.58
C PHE A 176 19.84 -26.97 40.31
N ARG A 177 18.57 -27.40 40.47
CA ARG A 177 18.24 -28.73 40.98
C ARG A 177 18.65 -29.76 39.93
N VAL A 178 19.94 -30.08 39.89
CA VAL A 178 20.45 -31.24 39.17
C VAL A 178 19.72 -32.43 39.78
N ARG A 179 18.82 -33.04 39.02
CA ARG A 179 18.24 -34.33 39.36
C ARG A 179 19.42 -35.31 39.33
N SER A 180 20.14 -35.45 40.45
CA SER A 180 20.90 -36.68 40.67
C SER A 180 19.84 -37.76 40.58
N LYS A 181 19.85 -38.53 39.50
CA LYS A 181 19.08 -39.77 39.46
C LYS A 181 19.45 -40.50 40.75
N GLN A 182 18.51 -40.57 41.69
CA GLN A 182 18.61 -41.55 42.76
C GLN A 182 18.58 -42.90 42.04
N LEU A 183 19.77 -43.47 41.88
CA LEU A 183 19.98 -44.92 41.78
C LEU A 183 19.73 -45.50 43.16
#